data_AF-A0A7L1XCB5-F1
#
_entry.id   AF-A0A7L1XCB5-F1
#
_cell.length_a   1.000
_cell.length_b   1.000
_cell.length_c   1.000
_cell.angle_alpha   90.00
_cell.angle_beta   90.00
_cell.angle_gamma   90.00
#
_symmetry.space_group_name_H-M   'P 1'
#
loop_
_entity.id
_entity.type
_entity.pdbx_description
1 polymer ?
#
loop_
_entity_poly.entity_id
_entity_poly.type
_entity_poly.pdbx_seq_one_letter_code
_entity_poly.pdbx_strand_id
1 'polypeptide(L)'
;DERLRALDDMMGGVLEVKKEDILKVEIPPPLFISKPEHAWNDEERRIFREYEKKVEDLNEEKENYRRALENELEKLEASIQETIKNFDETVCKLSERKVKSEMVIYQEELKIVNLVYALLLDEELDAREAGLHNFLVKKEREKVKIARTILNTKDKIKAYIDIYESAVAEDKNLEHGFIKEFADVPADLLDELFQLYRHRPKTPVTEALPDTANPYGGCCGSAADDKGALTLLMRAMDELDSPEHMPNGLDPSVWEHFCLARRNKMKSEELVKQKALTLEEMEAFLQKRADDNEDVKAEIEAIFQELTWLQDVKSKLQMNLTVQFLLKQGQVELEATEIPDYTDAILINKAIIEELNSSI
;
A
#
# COMPACT_ATOMS: atom_id res chain seq x y z
N ASP A 1 -42.78 -26.21 -83.10
CA ASP A 1 -44.07 -26.92 -83.21
C ASP A 1 -44.01 -28.29 -83.88
N GLU A 2 -43.13 -28.54 -84.84
CA GLU A 2 -42.92 -29.90 -85.37
C GLU A 2 -42.18 -30.82 -84.39
N ARG A 3 -41.23 -30.29 -83.61
CA ARG A 3 -40.49 -31.08 -82.60
C ARG A 3 -41.38 -31.62 -81.47
N LEU A 4 -42.38 -30.85 -81.03
CA LEU A 4 -43.33 -31.29 -79.99
C LEU A 4 -44.29 -32.36 -80.54
N ARG A 5 -44.78 -32.18 -81.77
CA ARG A 5 -45.60 -33.20 -82.46
C ARG A 5 -44.81 -34.48 -82.75
N ALA A 6 -43.56 -34.37 -83.20
CA ALA A 6 -42.70 -35.52 -83.42
C ALA A 6 -42.37 -36.26 -82.11
N LEU A 7 -42.31 -35.55 -80.99
CA LEU A 7 -42.11 -36.17 -79.68
C LEU A 7 -43.39 -36.87 -79.18
N ASP A 8 -44.56 -36.28 -79.41
CA ASP A 8 -45.86 -36.91 -79.16
C ASP A 8 -46.02 -38.19 -80.00
N ASP A 9 -45.72 -38.13 -81.30
CA ASP A 9 -45.86 -39.27 -82.22
C ASP A 9 -44.81 -40.37 -81.99
N MET A 10 -43.60 -40.03 -81.52
CA MET A 10 -42.52 -41.02 -81.32
C MET A 10 -42.40 -41.53 -79.88
N MET A 11 -42.74 -40.72 -78.86
CA MET A 11 -42.56 -41.07 -77.43
C MET A 11 -43.73 -40.62 -76.53
N GLY A 12 -44.92 -40.31 -77.07
CA GLY A 12 -46.08 -39.92 -76.27
C GLY A 12 -45.90 -38.64 -75.46
N GLY A 13 -45.01 -37.75 -75.91
CA GLY A 13 -44.87 -36.39 -75.36
C GLY A 13 -43.93 -36.25 -74.16
N VAL A 14 -43.31 -37.34 -73.69
CA VAL A 14 -42.46 -37.33 -72.49
C VAL A 14 -41.05 -37.84 -72.84
N LEU A 15 -40.03 -37.03 -72.57
CA LEU A 15 -38.62 -37.33 -72.91
C LEU A 15 -37.98 -38.37 -71.97
N GLU A 16 -38.47 -38.44 -70.72
CA GLU A 16 -38.02 -39.37 -69.68
C GLU A 16 -39.26 -39.99 -69.02
N VAL A 17 -39.49 -41.28 -69.24
CA VAL A 17 -40.58 -42.00 -68.56
C VAL A 17 -40.26 -42.06 -67.08
N LYS A 18 -41.00 -41.29 -66.27
CA LYS A 18 -40.85 -41.33 -64.82
C LYS A 18 -41.71 -42.48 -64.29
N LYS A 19 -41.26 -43.14 -63.22
CA LYS A 19 -42.06 -44.19 -62.56
C LYS A 19 -43.44 -43.69 -62.10
N GLU A 20 -43.55 -42.38 -61.86
CA GLU A 20 -44.79 -41.66 -61.53
C GLU A 20 -45.84 -41.70 -62.66
N ASP A 21 -45.43 -41.91 -63.92
CA ASP A 21 -46.34 -41.88 -65.06
C ASP A 21 -47.28 -43.10 -65.09
N ILE A 22 -46.93 -44.20 -64.39
CA ILE A 22 -47.81 -45.36 -64.16
C ILE A 22 -49.12 -44.94 -63.48
N LEU A 23 -49.08 -43.91 -62.62
CA LEU A 23 -50.26 -43.40 -61.93
C LEU A 23 -51.27 -42.73 -62.88
N LYS A 24 -50.80 -42.16 -64.00
CA LYS A 24 -51.61 -41.45 -65.00
C LYS A 24 -52.17 -42.37 -66.09
N VAL A 25 -51.69 -43.62 -66.16
CA VAL A 25 -52.20 -44.59 -67.13
C VAL A 25 -53.59 -45.05 -66.67
N GLU A 26 -54.56 -44.91 -67.56
CA GLU A 26 -55.91 -45.46 -67.44
C GLU A 26 -56.19 -46.35 -68.66
N ILE A 27 -56.60 -47.60 -68.43
CA ILE A 27 -56.97 -48.50 -69.54
C ILE A 27 -58.45 -48.28 -69.84
N PRO A 28 -58.80 -47.75 -71.03
CA PRO A 28 -60.19 -47.43 -71.35
C PRO A 28 -61.05 -48.70 -71.45
N PRO A 29 -62.29 -48.67 -70.93
CA PRO A 29 -63.17 -49.82 -70.98
C PRO A 29 -63.55 -50.18 -72.43
N PRO A 30 -63.58 -51.48 -72.79
CA PRO A 30 -64.04 -51.92 -74.10
C PRO A 30 -65.45 -51.41 -74.41
N LEU A 31 -65.66 -50.89 -75.63
CA LEU A 31 -66.90 -50.23 -76.06
C LEU A 31 -68.18 -51.09 -75.90
N PHE A 32 -68.04 -52.42 -75.89
CA PHE A 32 -69.14 -53.39 -75.79
C PHE A 32 -69.60 -53.69 -74.36
N ILE A 33 -68.92 -53.18 -73.31
CA ILE A 33 -69.36 -53.26 -71.89
C ILE A 33 -70.74 -52.64 -71.67
N SER A 34 -71.15 -51.72 -72.55
CA SER A 34 -72.48 -51.10 -72.57
C SER A 34 -73.61 -52.07 -72.97
N LYS A 35 -73.29 -53.26 -73.53
CA LYS A 35 -74.24 -54.31 -73.90
C LYS A 35 -74.31 -55.40 -72.81
N PRO A 36 -75.47 -56.08 -72.61
CA PRO A 36 -75.61 -57.12 -71.59
C PRO A 36 -74.67 -58.33 -71.79
N GLU A 37 -74.10 -58.88 -70.71
CA GLU A 37 -73.12 -60.00 -70.71
C GLU A 37 -73.57 -61.27 -71.45
N HIS A 38 -74.88 -61.53 -71.51
CA HIS A 38 -75.45 -62.69 -72.20
C HIS A 38 -75.44 -62.55 -73.73
N ALA A 39 -75.23 -61.34 -74.26
CA ALA A 39 -75.17 -61.04 -75.69
C ALA A 39 -73.73 -60.95 -76.22
N TRP A 40 -72.73 -61.22 -75.38
CA TRP A 40 -71.33 -61.18 -75.78
C TRP A 40 -70.95 -62.42 -76.59
N ASN A 41 -70.33 -62.19 -77.75
CA ASN A 41 -69.69 -63.26 -78.53
C ASN A 41 -68.47 -63.83 -77.77
N ASP A 42 -68.03 -65.03 -78.11
CA ASP A 42 -66.88 -65.68 -77.47
C ASP A 42 -65.58 -64.85 -77.59
N GLU A 43 -65.44 -64.08 -78.67
CA GLU A 43 -64.36 -63.12 -78.88
C GLU A 43 -64.48 -61.87 -77.99
N GLU A 44 -65.69 -61.35 -77.77
CA GLU A 44 -65.93 -60.21 -76.86
C GLU A 44 -65.68 -60.61 -75.39
N ARG A 45 -66.04 -61.83 -75.00
CA ARG A 45 -65.68 -62.42 -73.70
C ARG A 45 -64.17 -62.58 -73.52
N ARG A 46 -63.44 -62.88 -74.60
CA ARG A 46 -61.97 -62.97 -74.59
C ARG A 46 -61.33 -61.60 -74.41
N ILE A 47 -61.81 -60.59 -75.14
CA ILE A 47 -61.32 -59.20 -75.06
C ILE A 47 -61.59 -58.60 -73.68
N PHE A 48 -62.74 -58.91 -73.05
CA PHE A 48 -63.04 -58.47 -71.69
C PHE A 48 -62.12 -59.11 -70.65
N ARG A 49 -61.86 -60.42 -70.73
CA ARG A 49 -60.89 -61.09 -69.84
C ARG A 49 -59.47 -60.53 -69.98
N GLU A 50 -59.07 -60.18 -71.20
CA GLU A 50 -57.77 -59.52 -71.44
C GLU A 50 -57.76 -58.08 -70.90
N TYR A 51 -58.88 -57.37 -70.94
CA TYR A 51 -59.04 -56.04 -70.34
C TYR A 51 -58.98 -56.09 -68.81
N GLU A 52 -59.75 -56.98 -68.17
CA GLU A 52 -59.73 -57.17 -66.71
C GLU A 52 -58.33 -57.53 -66.23
N LYS A 53 -57.66 -58.45 -66.92
CA LYS A 53 -56.28 -58.82 -66.59
C LYS A 53 -55.33 -57.62 -66.68
N LYS A 54 -55.42 -56.80 -67.73
CA LYS A 54 -54.58 -55.59 -67.86
C LYS A 54 -54.88 -54.54 -66.79
N VAL A 55 -56.14 -54.40 -66.37
CA VAL A 55 -56.55 -53.49 -65.28
C VAL A 55 -56.05 -54.00 -63.93
N GLU A 56 -56.10 -55.31 -63.70
CA GLU A 56 -55.56 -55.96 -62.51
C GLU A 56 -54.03 -55.82 -62.46
N ASP A 57 -53.33 -56.13 -63.55
CA ASP A 57 -51.88 -55.95 -63.69
C ASP A 57 -51.47 -54.48 -63.44
N LEU A 58 -52.21 -53.50 -64.01
CA LEU A 58 -51.95 -52.07 -63.81
C LEU A 58 -52.19 -51.62 -62.35
N ASN A 59 -53.25 -52.13 -61.70
CA ASN A 59 -53.51 -51.83 -60.29
C ASN A 59 -52.45 -52.45 -59.38
N GLU A 60 -51.98 -53.66 -59.68
CA GLU A 60 -50.87 -54.29 -58.97
C GLU A 60 -49.57 -53.48 -59.13
N GLU A 61 -49.28 -52.97 -60.33
CA GLU A 61 -48.13 -52.08 -60.56
C GLU A 61 -48.24 -50.75 -59.79
N LYS A 62 -49.43 -50.11 -59.76
CA LYS A 62 -49.69 -48.89 -58.97
C LYS A 62 -49.51 -49.14 -57.48
N GLU A 63 -50.00 -50.27 -56.97
CA GLU A 63 -49.88 -50.65 -55.56
C GLU A 63 -48.44 -51.02 -55.18
N ASN A 64 -47.70 -51.69 -56.08
CA ASN A 64 -46.27 -51.93 -55.93
C ASN A 64 -45.48 -50.62 -55.89
N TYR A 65 -45.85 -49.64 -56.72
CA TYR A 65 -45.24 -48.32 -56.73
C TYR A 65 -45.55 -47.53 -55.45
N ARG A 66 -46.80 -47.55 -54.97
CA ARG A 66 -47.20 -46.95 -53.68
C ARG A 66 -46.39 -47.53 -52.53
N ARG A 67 -46.31 -48.85 -52.42
CA ARG A 67 -45.51 -49.54 -51.39
C ARG A 67 -44.02 -49.21 -51.48
N ALA A 68 -43.49 -49.06 -52.69
CA ALA A 68 -42.10 -48.64 -52.87
C ALA A 68 -41.86 -47.22 -52.33
N LEU A 69 -42.77 -46.27 -52.62
CA LEU A 69 -42.69 -44.90 -52.10
C LEU A 69 -42.84 -44.84 -50.58
N GLU A 70 -43.76 -45.61 -49.99
CA GLU A 70 -43.94 -45.69 -48.53
C GLU A 70 -42.68 -46.23 -47.83
N ASN A 71 -42.06 -47.28 -48.38
CA ASN A 71 -40.80 -47.81 -47.87
C ASN A 71 -39.64 -46.81 -48.01
N GLU A 72 -39.58 -46.05 -49.11
CA GLU A 72 -38.59 -44.99 -49.29
C GLU A 72 -38.80 -43.86 -48.28
N LEU A 73 -40.04 -43.47 -48.02
CA LEU A 73 -40.40 -42.46 -47.02
C LEU A 73 -40.01 -42.92 -45.61
N GLU A 74 -40.40 -44.12 -45.19
CA GLU A 74 -40.01 -44.68 -43.88
C GLU A 74 -38.48 -44.75 -43.72
N LYS A 75 -37.77 -45.16 -44.78
CA LYS A 75 -36.31 -45.21 -44.78
C LYS A 75 -35.68 -43.82 -44.66
N LEU A 76 -36.24 -42.82 -45.35
CA LEU A 76 -35.79 -41.43 -45.24
C LEU A 76 -36.07 -40.86 -43.85
N GLU A 77 -37.25 -41.10 -43.28
CA GLU A 77 -37.60 -40.68 -41.92
C GLU A 77 -36.67 -41.30 -40.88
N ALA A 78 -36.40 -42.60 -40.97
CA ALA A 78 -35.45 -43.29 -40.09
C ALA A 78 -34.04 -42.70 -40.20
N SER A 79 -33.57 -42.44 -41.43
CA SER A 79 -32.27 -41.82 -41.71
C SER A 79 -32.18 -40.40 -41.13
N ILE A 80 -33.24 -39.60 -41.24
CA ILE A 80 -33.31 -38.25 -40.66
C ILE A 80 -33.24 -38.33 -39.14
N GLN A 81 -34.01 -39.22 -38.50
CA GLN A 81 -34.01 -39.38 -37.04
C GLN A 81 -32.64 -39.83 -36.51
N GLU A 82 -32.00 -40.78 -37.18
CA GLU A 82 -30.63 -41.20 -36.84
C GLU A 82 -29.64 -40.04 -36.99
N THR A 83 -29.76 -39.24 -38.06
CA THR A 83 -28.92 -38.07 -38.30
C THR A 83 -29.09 -37.00 -37.22
N ILE A 84 -30.34 -36.70 -36.82
CA ILE A 84 -30.65 -35.76 -35.73
C ILE A 84 -30.02 -36.24 -34.43
N LYS A 85 -30.23 -37.51 -34.07
CA LYS A 85 -29.67 -38.08 -32.84
C LYS A 85 -28.14 -38.02 -32.84
N ASN A 86 -27.50 -38.40 -33.94
CA ASN A 86 -26.05 -38.35 -34.07
C ASN A 86 -25.53 -36.91 -33.96
N PHE A 87 -26.23 -35.95 -34.57
CA PHE A 87 -25.90 -34.54 -34.45
C PHE A 87 -25.99 -34.06 -32.99
N ASP A 88 -27.10 -34.32 -32.30
CA ASP A 88 -27.31 -33.91 -30.91
C ASP A 88 -26.26 -34.52 -29.98
N GLU A 89 -25.91 -35.80 -30.17
CA GLU A 89 -24.83 -36.45 -29.42
C GLU A 89 -23.48 -35.76 -29.65
N THR A 90 -23.17 -35.36 -30.88
CA THR A 90 -21.92 -34.63 -31.17
C THR A 90 -21.91 -33.24 -30.55
N VAL A 91 -23.04 -32.53 -30.57
CA VAL A 91 -23.19 -31.21 -29.95
C VAL A 91 -23.03 -31.32 -28.43
N CYS A 92 -23.65 -32.32 -27.80
CA CYS A 92 -23.49 -32.58 -26.36
C CYS A 92 -22.03 -32.84 -26.01
N LYS A 93 -21.35 -33.75 -26.73
CA LYS A 93 -19.93 -34.05 -26.53
C LYS A 93 -19.04 -32.82 -26.74
N LEU A 94 -19.37 -31.96 -27.70
CA LEU A 94 -18.65 -30.71 -27.94
C LEU A 94 -18.87 -29.71 -26.80
N SER A 95 -20.10 -29.58 -26.29
CA SER A 95 -20.43 -28.69 -25.17
C SER A 95 -19.69 -29.10 -23.89
N GLU A 96 -19.62 -30.39 -23.57
CA GLU A 96 -18.87 -30.89 -22.43
C GLU A 96 -17.37 -30.61 -22.56
N ARG A 97 -16.82 -30.77 -23.78
CA ARG A 97 -15.42 -30.43 -24.05
C ARG A 97 -15.18 -28.94 -23.89
N LYS A 98 -16.07 -28.09 -24.39
CA LYS A 98 -15.99 -26.64 -24.24
C LYS A 98 -15.94 -26.24 -22.76
N VAL A 99 -16.89 -26.72 -21.95
CA VAL A 99 -16.93 -26.40 -20.51
C VAL A 99 -15.67 -26.87 -19.80
N LYS A 100 -15.17 -28.08 -20.10
CA LYS A 100 -13.92 -28.59 -19.52
C LYS A 100 -12.70 -27.75 -19.93
N SER A 101 -12.64 -27.31 -21.19
CA SER A 101 -11.56 -26.45 -21.67
C SER A 101 -11.61 -25.07 -21.03
N GLU A 102 -12.79 -24.43 -20.96
CA GLU A 102 -12.98 -23.14 -20.29
C GLU A 102 -12.63 -23.21 -18.82
N MET A 103 -13.05 -24.28 -18.13
CA MET A 103 -12.70 -24.53 -16.74
C MET A 103 -11.18 -24.58 -16.51
N VAL A 104 -10.43 -25.26 -17.38
CA VAL A 104 -8.95 -25.31 -17.28
C VAL A 104 -8.34 -23.95 -17.60
N ILE A 105 -8.85 -23.23 -18.61
CA ILE A 105 -8.40 -21.87 -18.94
C ILE A 105 -8.55 -20.96 -17.72
N TYR A 106 -9.74 -20.92 -17.10
CA TYR A 106 -9.99 -20.07 -15.94
C TYR A 106 -9.13 -20.46 -14.72
N GLN A 107 -8.82 -21.74 -14.56
CA GLN A 107 -7.88 -22.19 -13.51
C GLN A 107 -6.48 -21.63 -13.75
N GLU A 108 -5.95 -21.74 -14.97
CA GLU A 108 -4.63 -21.22 -15.30
C GLU A 108 -4.59 -19.68 -15.24
N GLU A 109 -5.64 -18.99 -15.69
CA GLU A 109 -5.77 -17.53 -15.55
C GLU A 109 -5.75 -17.11 -14.07
N LEU A 110 -6.47 -17.82 -13.20
CA LEU A 110 -6.45 -17.53 -11.76
C LEU A 110 -5.06 -17.77 -11.15
N LYS A 111 -4.34 -18.83 -11.56
CA LYS A 111 -2.95 -19.05 -11.13
C LYS A 111 -2.04 -17.90 -11.56
N ILE A 112 -2.17 -17.44 -12.81
CA ILE A 112 -1.40 -16.31 -13.32
C ILE A 112 -1.67 -15.06 -12.48
N VAL A 113 -2.94 -14.76 -12.20
CA VAL A 113 -3.33 -13.60 -11.36
C VAL A 113 -2.74 -13.70 -9.95
N ASN A 114 -2.83 -14.87 -9.32
CA ASN A 114 -2.27 -15.09 -7.98
C ASN A 114 -0.74 -14.95 -7.95
N LEU A 115 -0.04 -15.44 -8.98
CA LEU A 115 1.41 -15.27 -9.11
C LEU A 115 1.78 -13.80 -9.32
N VAL A 116 1.07 -13.09 -10.18
CA VAL A 116 1.28 -11.65 -10.39
C VAL A 116 1.05 -10.87 -9.10
N TYR A 117 -0.01 -11.19 -8.35
CA TYR A 117 -0.28 -10.58 -7.05
C TYR A 117 0.86 -10.84 -6.04
N ALA A 118 1.36 -12.07 -5.95
CA ALA A 118 2.48 -12.41 -5.08
C ALA A 118 3.77 -11.67 -5.45
N LEU A 119 4.05 -11.51 -6.75
CA LEU A 119 5.20 -10.74 -7.23
C LEU A 119 5.06 -9.25 -6.91
N LEU A 120 3.89 -8.66 -7.13
CA LEU A 120 3.62 -7.26 -6.78
C LEU A 120 3.80 -7.00 -5.29
N LEU A 121 3.35 -7.93 -4.45
CA LEU A 121 3.50 -7.82 -3.01
C LEU A 121 4.98 -7.93 -2.58
N ASP A 122 5.78 -8.81 -3.20
CA ASP A 122 7.23 -8.90 -2.96
C ASP A 122 7.94 -7.60 -3.39
N GLU A 123 7.59 -7.05 -4.56
CA GLU A 123 8.12 -5.75 -5.03
C GLU A 123 7.75 -4.59 -4.09
N GLU A 124 6.54 -4.58 -3.52
CA GLU A 124 6.12 -3.57 -2.54
C GLU A 124 6.91 -3.68 -1.23
N LEU A 125 7.13 -4.90 -0.76
CA LEU A 125 7.97 -5.16 0.42
C LEU A 125 9.42 -4.72 0.17
N ASP A 126 9.98 -5.01 -1.00
CA ASP A 126 11.33 -4.57 -1.40
C ASP A 126 11.45 -3.04 -1.46
N ALA A 127 10.46 -2.37 -2.05
CA ALA A 127 10.43 -0.91 -2.12
C ALA A 127 10.38 -0.29 -0.71
N ARG A 128 9.58 -0.85 0.19
CA ARG A 128 9.49 -0.41 1.58
C ARG A 128 10.80 -0.66 2.35
N GLU A 129 11.40 -1.84 2.20
CA GLU A 129 12.69 -2.19 2.80
C GLU A 129 13.79 -1.22 2.34
N ALA A 130 13.86 -0.93 1.03
CA ALA A 130 14.81 0.04 0.48
C ALA A 130 14.54 1.46 1.00
N GLY A 131 13.27 1.84 1.16
CA GLY A 131 12.87 3.11 1.77
C GLY A 131 13.37 3.26 3.21
N LEU A 132 13.17 2.22 4.04
CA LEU A 132 13.63 2.19 5.42
C LEU A 132 15.16 2.21 5.52
N HIS A 133 15.88 1.45 4.69
CA HIS A 133 17.35 1.52 4.62
C HIS A 133 17.84 2.93 4.27
N ASN A 134 17.19 3.61 3.31
CA ASN A 134 17.53 4.99 2.97
C ASN A 134 17.28 5.95 4.14
N PHE A 135 16.21 5.75 4.91
CA PHE A 135 15.91 6.55 6.09
C PHE A 135 16.91 6.29 7.23
N LEU A 136 17.26 5.03 7.46
CA LEU A 136 18.29 4.61 8.41
C LEU A 136 19.63 5.30 8.12
N VAL A 137 20.10 5.25 6.87
CA VAL A 137 21.35 5.91 6.46
C VAL A 137 21.30 7.42 6.68
N LYS A 138 20.14 8.07 6.46
CA LYS A 138 19.97 9.51 6.75
C LYS A 138 20.08 9.79 8.25
N LYS A 139 19.44 8.97 9.08
CA LYS A 139 19.44 9.10 10.55
C LYS A 139 20.82 8.81 11.15
N GLU A 140 21.55 7.83 10.65
CA GLU A 140 22.94 7.58 11.05
C GLU A 140 23.85 8.78 10.73
N ARG A 141 23.70 9.40 9.54
CA ARG A 141 24.45 10.61 9.19
C ARG A 141 24.11 11.78 10.12
N GLU A 142 22.84 11.93 10.49
CA GLU A 142 22.38 12.93 11.44
C GLU A 142 23.00 12.71 12.83
N LYS A 143 22.94 11.47 13.35
CA LYS A 143 23.58 11.06 14.61
C LYS A 143 25.07 11.40 14.63
N VAL A 144 25.81 11.11 13.56
CA VAL A 144 27.25 11.44 13.46
C VAL A 144 27.48 12.96 13.52
N LYS A 145 26.62 13.78 12.88
CA LYS A 145 26.72 15.25 12.94
C LYS A 145 26.44 15.77 14.35
N ILE A 146 25.41 15.24 15.02
CA ILE A 146 25.07 15.63 16.40
C ILE A 146 26.21 15.23 17.34
N ALA A 147 26.71 14.00 17.26
CA ALA A 147 27.84 13.52 18.06
C ALA A 147 29.11 14.39 17.89
N ARG A 148 29.42 14.81 16.66
CA ARG A 148 30.53 15.75 16.41
C ARG A 148 30.28 17.11 17.06
N THR A 149 29.04 17.61 17.01
CA THR A 149 28.67 18.88 17.63
C THR A 149 28.79 18.81 19.14
N ILE A 150 28.31 17.72 19.75
CA ILE A 150 28.46 17.43 21.20
C ILE A 150 29.94 17.44 21.59
N LEU A 151 30.80 16.73 20.85
CA LEU A 151 32.23 16.69 21.14
C LEU A 151 32.86 18.08 21.07
N ASN A 152 32.63 18.81 19.98
CA ASN A 152 33.16 20.17 19.82
C ASN A 152 32.66 21.13 20.91
N THR A 153 31.40 21.01 21.34
CA THR A 153 30.86 21.81 22.44
C THR A 153 31.50 21.45 23.77
N LYS A 154 31.72 20.16 24.06
CA LYS A 154 32.45 19.73 25.27
C LYS A 154 33.86 20.30 25.31
N ASP A 155 34.58 20.28 24.19
CA ASP A 155 35.92 20.86 24.11
C ASP A 155 35.90 22.38 24.35
N LYS A 156 34.90 23.08 23.79
CA LYS A 156 34.70 24.52 24.03
C LYS A 156 34.36 24.83 25.48
N ILE A 157 33.47 24.04 26.10
CA ILE A 157 33.12 24.18 27.53
C ILE A 157 34.38 24.01 28.38
N LYS A 158 35.16 22.96 28.11
CA LYS A 158 36.41 22.70 28.84
C LYS A 158 37.39 23.88 28.74
N ALA A 159 37.60 24.42 27.55
CA ALA A 159 38.45 25.60 27.36
C ALA A 159 37.86 26.86 28.04
N TYR A 160 36.54 26.98 28.10
CA TYR A 160 35.87 28.11 28.74
C TYR A 160 35.90 28.04 30.27
N ILE A 161 35.87 26.82 30.84
CA ILE A 161 36.07 26.60 32.28
C ILE A 161 37.42 27.16 32.72
N ASP A 162 38.51 26.91 31.97
CA ASP A 162 39.82 27.48 32.30
C ASP A 162 39.80 29.03 32.32
N ILE A 163 39.06 29.65 31.39
CA ILE A 163 38.88 31.12 31.31
C ILE A 163 38.03 31.66 32.46
N TYR A 164 37.03 30.91 32.89
CA TYR A 164 36.18 31.23 34.04
C TYR A 164 36.97 31.10 35.34
N GLU A 165 37.71 30.01 35.53
CA GLU A 165 38.56 29.79 36.70
C GLU A 165 39.65 30.85 36.83
N SER A 166 40.28 31.27 35.73
CA SER A 166 41.22 32.42 35.74
C SER A 166 40.56 33.70 36.22
N ALA A 167 39.33 34.00 35.76
CA ALA A 167 38.60 35.18 36.20
C ALA A 167 38.25 35.12 37.69
N VAL A 168 37.82 33.95 38.18
CA VAL A 168 37.56 33.73 39.61
C VAL A 168 38.84 33.88 40.43
N ALA A 169 39.98 33.42 39.93
CA ALA A 169 41.27 33.55 40.60
C ALA A 169 41.74 35.02 40.62
N GLU A 170 41.63 35.75 39.51
CA GLU A 170 41.89 37.18 39.43
C GLU A 170 41.02 37.97 40.40
N ASP A 171 39.72 37.64 40.46
CA ASP A 171 38.79 38.26 41.39
C ASP A 171 39.17 38.05 42.87
N LYS A 172 39.57 36.82 43.23
CA LYS A 172 40.09 36.52 44.59
C LYS A 172 41.41 37.25 44.87
N ASN A 173 42.28 37.38 43.86
CA ASN A 173 43.53 38.11 43.99
C ASN A 173 43.30 39.60 44.25
N LEU A 174 42.23 40.22 43.73
CA LEU A 174 41.88 41.60 44.07
C LEU A 174 41.52 41.78 45.55
N GLU A 175 40.85 40.80 46.16
CA GLU A 175 40.53 40.84 47.60
C GLU A 175 41.79 40.67 48.47
N HIS A 176 42.72 39.79 48.06
CA HIS A 176 44.02 39.67 48.72
C HIS A 176 44.94 40.88 48.48
N GLY A 177 44.86 41.48 47.29
CA GLY A 177 45.57 42.70 46.92
C GLY A 177 45.11 43.88 47.76
N PHE A 178 43.79 44.03 47.95
CA PHE A 178 43.21 45.04 48.81
C PHE A 178 43.79 45.01 50.23
N ILE A 179 43.87 43.83 50.87
CA ILE A 179 44.43 43.70 52.23
C ILE A 179 45.91 44.15 52.28
N LYS A 180 46.67 43.96 51.20
CA LYS A 180 48.09 44.38 51.12
C LYS A 180 48.26 45.87 50.80
N GLU A 181 47.43 46.41 49.91
CA GLU A 181 47.48 47.81 49.47
C GLU A 181 47.10 48.79 50.59
N PHE A 182 46.23 48.37 51.52
CA PHE A 182 45.78 49.18 52.65
C PHE A 182 46.43 48.78 53.99
N ALA A 183 47.55 48.06 53.97
CA ALA A 183 48.24 47.59 55.19
C ALA A 183 48.78 48.73 56.08
N ASP A 184 49.01 49.92 55.51
CA ASP A 184 49.48 51.11 56.22
C ASP A 184 48.36 51.86 56.97
N VAL A 185 47.09 51.46 56.80
CA VAL A 185 45.93 52.04 57.47
C VAL A 185 45.75 51.41 58.87
N PRO A 186 45.38 52.19 59.92
CA PRO A 186 45.10 51.63 61.24
C PRO A 186 44.05 50.50 61.19
N ALA A 187 44.25 49.45 61.99
CA ALA A 187 43.44 48.23 61.94
C ALA A 187 41.92 48.47 62.08
N ASP A 188 41.51 49.37 62.97
CA ASP A 188 40.10 49.71 63.18
C ASP A 188 39.44 50.34 61.93
N LEU A 189 40.21 51.18 61.21
CA LEU A 189 39.76 51.82 59.96
C LEU A 189 39.86 50.85 58.78
N LEU A 190 40.82 49.92 58.79
CA LEU A 190 40.95 48.88 57.77
C LEU A 190 39.75 47.91 57.79
N ASP A 191 39.29 47.51 58.98
CA ASP A 191 38.09 46.68 59.13
C ASP A 191 36.83 47.40 58.62
N GLU A 192 36.67 48.69 58.93
CA GLU A 192 35.57 49.52 58.43
C GLU A 192 35.60 49.65 56.89
N LEU A 193 36.77 49.90 56.31
CA LEU A 193 36.96 49.94 54.85
C LEU A 193 36.68 48.58 54.20
N PHE A 194 37.06 47.47 54.82
CA PHE A 194 36.79 46.14 54.30
C PHE A 194 35.29 45.80 54.29
N GLN A 195 34.52 46.25 55.30
CA GLN A 195 33.06 46.15 55.28
C GLN A 195 32.45 46.96 54.13
N LEU A 196 32.93 48.19 53.90
CA LEU A 196 32.51 49.04 52.78
C LEU A 196 32.94 48.47 51.41
N TYR A 197 34.06 47.75 51.35
CA TYR A 197 34.57 47.06 50.17
C TYR A 197 33.71 45.86 49.78
N ARG A 198 33.09 45.19 50.76
CA ARG A 198 32.13 44.09 50.54
C ARG A 198 30.70 44.55 50.34
N HIS A 199 30.37 45.78 50.73
CA HIS A 199 29.06 46.36 50.49
C HIS A 199 28.80 46.54 48.99
N ARG A 200 27.62 46.12 48.52
CA ARG A 200 27.20 46.23 47.11
C ARG A 200 25.96 47.12 47.00
N PRO A 201 25.80 47.86 45.90
CA PRO A 201 24.55 48.55 45.63
C PRO A 201 23.41 47.53 45.55
N LYS A 202 22.24 47.87 46.10
CA LYS A 202 21.04 47.08 45.85
C LYS A 202 20.71 47.22 44.37
N THR A 203 20.75 46.13 43.62
CA THR A 203 20.44 46.13 42.20
C THR A 203 19.05 46.73 41.98
N PRO A 204 18.91 47.83 41.21
CA PRO A 204 17.59 48.29 40.81
C PRO A 204 16.97 47.18 39.96
N VAL A 205 15.82 46.66 40.39
CA VAL A 205 15.02 45.71 39.61
C VAL A 205 14.57 46.47 38.37
N THR A 206 15.24 46.24 37.24
CA THR A 206 14.67 46.58 35.95
C THR A 206 13.47 45.65 35.76
N GLU A 207 12.26 46.16 36.02
CA GLU A 207 11.02 45.51 35.58
C GLU A 207 11.12 45.31 34.06
N ALA A 208 11.38 44.08 33.64
CA ALA A 208 11.27 43.69 32.26
C ALA A 208 9.79 43.80 31.87
N LEU A 209 9.45 44.85 31.09
CA LEU A 209 8.19 44.90 30.36
C LEU A 209 8.10 43.65 29.47
N PRO A 210 7.09 42.79 29.62
CA PRO A 210 6.84 41.76 28.64
C PRO A 210 6.19 42.47 27.45
N ASP A 211 6.88 42.52 26.31
CA ASP A 211 6.25 42.40 24.99
C ASP A 211 7.24 42.78 23.88
N THR A 212 7.70 41.77 23.15
CA THR A 212 7.48 41.71 21.70
C THR A 212 7.60 40.24 21.28
N ALA A 213 6.46 39.64 20.96
CA ALA A 213 6.34 38.27 20.44
C ALA A 213 6.93 38.18 19.02
N ASN A 214 8.26 38.20 18.90
CA ASN A 214 8.96 37.91 17.66
C ASN A 214 9.64 36.54 17.76
N PRO A 215 9.15 35.49 17.07
CA PRO A 215 9.76 34.15 17.08
C PRO A 215 11.10 34.09 16.31
N TYR A 216 11.52 35.19 15.68
CA TYR A 216 12.86 35.39 15.09
C TYR A 216 13.64 36.54 15.76
N GLY A 217 13.12 37.12 16.85
CA GLY A 217 13.86 38.06 17.69
C GLY A 217 14.90 37.26 18.44
N GLY A 218 16.18 37.55 18.21
CA GLY A 218 17.28 36.73 18.70
C GLY A 218 17.13 36.37 20.17
N CYS A 219 16.96 35.07 20.45
CA CYS A 219 17.39 34.50 21.72
C CYS A 219 18.90 34.75 21.83
N CYS A 220 19.28 35.86 22.46
CA CYS A 220 20.60 36.04 23.05
C CYS A 220 20.61 37.39 23.75
N GLY A 221 21.03 37.40 25.02
CA GLY A 221 21.42 38.62 25.72
C GLY A 221 22.34 39.44 24.80
N SER A 222 21.86 40.60 24.40
CA SER A 222 22.65 41.49 23.56
C SER A 222 23.77 42.03 24.42
N ALA A 223 25.01 42.06 23.92
CA ALA A 223 26.12 42.77 24.55
C ALA A 223 25.81 44.28 24.80
N ALA A 224 24.70 44.81 24.24
CA ALA A 224 24.16 46.13 24.56
C ALA A 224 23.43 46.17 25.93
N ASP A 225 22.74 45.08 26.31
CA ASP A 225 22.05 44.97 27.60
C ASP A 225 23.04 44.80 28.75
N ASP A 226 24.12 44.04 28.55
CA ASP A 226 25.20 43.87 29.55
C ASP A 226 25.97 45.17 29.80
N LYS A 227 26.21 45.95 28.74
CA LYS A 227 26.81 47.29 28.86
C LYS A 227 25.87 48.26 29.58
N GLY A 228 24.56 48.17 29.32
CA GLY A 228 23.54 48.95 30.02
C GLY A 228 23.49 48.62 31.51
N ALA A 229 23.48 47.33 31.85
CA ALA A 229 23.48 46.83 33.22
C ALA A 229 24.74 47.26 33.99
N LEU A 230 25.93 47.10 33.40
CA LEU A 230 27.18 47.54 34.00
C LEU A 230 27.21 49.07 34.20
N THR A 231 26.66 49.84 33.26
CA THR A 231 26.59 51.30 33.38
C THR A 231 25.65 51.74 34.51
N LEU A 232 24.49 51.08 34.65
CA LEU A 232 23.56 51.33 35.76
C LEU A 232 24.19 50.95 37.10
N LEU A 233 24.90 49.83 37.16
CA LEU A 233 25.61 49.38 38.35
C LEU A 233 26.74 50.34 38.74
N MET A 234 27.50 50.85 37.76
CA MET A 234 28.53 51.88 37.99
C MET A 234 27.94 53.20 38.49
N ARG A 235 26.75 53.58 38.03
CA ARG A 235 26.04 54.77 38.54
C ARG A 235 25.59 54.57 40.00
N ALA A 236 25.10 53.40 40.36
CA ALA A 236 24.74 53.08 41.75
C ALA A 236 25.96 53.05 42.68
N MET A 237 27.16 52.77 42.15
CA MET A 237 28.42 52.90 42.88
C MET A 237 28.79 54.36 43.18
N ASP A 238 28.41 55.32 42.31
CA ASP A 238 28.69 56.75 42.55
C ASP A 238 28.02 57.26 43.84
N GLU A 239 26.83 56.75 44.18
CA GLU A 239 26.13 57.06 45.44
C GLU A 239 26.89 56.49 46.67
N LEU A 240 27.40 55.26 46.56
CA LEU A 240 28.16 54.62 47.63
C LEU A 240 29.56 55.21 47.81
N ASP A 241 30.19 55.72 46.74
CA ASP A 241 31.51 56.35 46.75
C ASP A 241 31.47 57.84 47.21
N SER A 242 30.28 58.37 47.51
CA SER A 242 30.10 59.74 48.01
C SER A 242 31.02 60.02 49.23
N PRO A 243 31.67 61.20 49.31
CA PRO A 243 32.54 61.55 50.44
C PRO A 243 31.79 61.60 51.78
N GLU A 244 30.46 61.61 51.76
CA GLU A 244 29.60 61.51 52.95
C GLU A 244 29.73 60.16 53.67
N HIS A 245 30.19 59.12 52.97
CA HIS A 245 30.39 57.77 53.51
C HIS A 245 31.84 57.49 53.94
N MET A 246 32.72 58.50 53.90
CA MET A 246 34.13 58.36 54.27
C MET A 246 34.29 58.24 55.80
N PRO A 247 35.04 57.24 56.31
CA PRO A 247 35.34 57.12 57.73
C PRO A 247 36.04 58.37 58.31
N ASN A 248 35.67 58.74 59.53
CA ASN A 248 36.24 59.91 60.21
C ASN A 248 37.75 59.69 60.49
N GLY A 249 38.60 60.56 59.93
CA GLY A 249 40.06 60.50 60.13
C GLY A 249 40.84 59.82 59.01
N LEU A 250 40.18 59.41 57.92
CA LEU A 250 40.85 58.91 56.71
C LEU A 250 41.30 60.09 55.82
N ASP A 251 42.47 59.95 55.20
CA ASP A 251 42.95 60.93 54.23
C ASP A 251 42.15 60.86 52.92
N PRO A 252 41.73 61.99 52.32
CA PRO A 252 40.97 61.99 51.07
C PRO A 252 41.62 61.24 49.91
N SER A 253 42.96 61.21 49.83
CA SER A 253 43.66 60.46 48.78
C SER A 253 43.56 58.95 48.95
N VAL A 254 43.51 58.47 50.19
CA VAL A 254 43.30 57.05 50.53
C VAL A 254 41.86 56.64 50.22
N TRP A 255 40.89 57.53 50.42
CA TRP A 255 39.49 57.29 50.04
C TRP A 255 39.27 57.20 48.52
N GLU A 256 39.89 58.08 47.74
CA GLU A 256 39.83 57.99 46.26
C GLU A 256 40.43 56.67 45.75
N HIS A 257 41.56 56.25 46.35
CA HIS A 257 42.18 54.96 46.03
C HIS A 257 41.28 53.78 46.42
N PHE A 258 40.62 53.85 47.59
CA PHE A 258 39.63 52.86 48.02
C PHE A 258 38.44 52.75 47.06
N CYS A 259 37.86 53.88 46.64
CA CYS A 259 36.74 53.88 45.69
C CYS A 259 37.15 53.24 44.36
N LEU A 260 38.37 53.50 43.88
CA LEU A 260 38.90 52.87 42.67
C LEU A 260 39.06 51.35 42.84
N ALA A 261 39.64 50.89 43.95
CA ALA A 261 39.80 49.47 44.25
C ALA A 261 38.43 48.76 44.35
N ARG A 262 37.45 49.38 45.00
CA ARG A 262 36.07 48.89 45.12
C ARG A 262 35.36 48.79 43.77
N ARG A 263 35.50 49.80 42.90
CA ARG A 263 34.95 49.75 41.52
C ARG A 263 35.61 48.68 40.68
N ASN A 264 36.92 48.48 40.81
CA ASN A 264 37.65 47.42 40.10
C ASN A 264 37.19 46.03 40.53
N LYS A 265 36.97 45.83 41.84
CA LYS A 265 36.39 44.59 42.38
C LYS A 265 34.99 44.33 41.83
N MET A 266 34.12 45.33 41.83
CA MET A 266 32.77 45.21 41.30
C MET A 266 32.78 44.79 39.81
N LYS A 267 33.62 45.42 38.98
CA LYS A 267 33.77 45.05 37.56
C LYS A 267 34.24 43.60 37.38
N SER A 268 35.15 43.15 38.23
CA SER A 268 35.66 41.77 38.25
C SER A 268 34.55 40.76 38.62
N GLU A 269 33.76 41.05 39.66
CA GLU A 269 32.65 40.20 40.07
C GLU A 269 31.55 40.10 39.00
N GLU A 270 31.21 41.22 38.36
CA GLU A 270 30.25 41.22 37.25
C GLU A 270 30.80 40.45 36.04
N LEU A 271 32.10 40.54 35.75
CA LEU A 271 32.75 39.74 34.71
C LEU A 271 32.69 38.23 35.03
N VAL A 272 32.95 37.84 36.28
CA VAL A 272 32.82 36.45 36.73
C VAL A 272 31.39 35.96 36.58
N LYS A 273 30.41 36.79 36.96
CA LYS A 273 28.98 36.48 36.82
C LYS A 273 28.56 36.30 35.36
N GLN A 274 28.99 37.20 34.46
CA GLN A 274 28.74 37.08 33.02
C GLN A 274 29.36 35.81 32.42
N LYS A 275 30.60 35.47 32.82
CA LYS A 275 31.24 34.22 32.42
C LYS A 275 30.51 32.99 32.96
N ALA A 276 30.02 33.03 34.21
CA ALA A 276 29.22 31.93 34.77
C ALA A 276 27.93 31.71 33.99
N LEU A 277 27.20 32.78 33.64
CA LEU A 277 25.99 32.70 32.82
C LEU A 277 26.29 32.11 31.42
N THR A 278 27.37 32.56 30.79
CA THR A 278 27.80 32.03 29.48
C THR A 278 28.10 30.53 29.57
N LEU A 279 28.75 30.08 30.65
CA LEU A 279 29.05 28.66 30.87
C LEU A 279 27.75 27.85 31.03
N GLU A 280 26.78 28.35 31.79
CA GLU A 280 25.47 27.72 31.96
C GLU A 280 24.71 27.61 30.63
N GLU A 281 24.75 28.65 29.78
CA GLU A 281 24.17 28.61 28.42
C GLU A 281 24.84 27.54 27.54
N MET A 282 26.17 27.41 27.62
CA MET A 282 26.92 26.39 26.87
C MET A 282 26.57 24.98 27.35
N GLU A 283 26.42 24.77 28.66
CA GLU A 283 26.00 23.50 29.26
C GLU A 283 24.56 23.14 28.88
N ALA A 284 23.64 24.12 28.90
CA ALA A 284 22.26 23.93 28.44
C ALA A 284 22.20 23.55 26.95
N PHE A 285 23.02 24.19 26.11
CA PHE A 285 23.15 23.81 24.70
C PHE A 285 23.67 22.37 24.54
N LEU A 286 24.66 21.98 25.34
CA LEU A 286 25.19 20.61 25.32
C LEU A 286 24.12 19.59 25.71
N GLN A 287 23.35 19.87 26.77
CA GLN A 287 22.28 18.99 27.23
C GLN A 287 21.23 18.80 26.12
N LYS A 288 20.76 19.90 25.52
CA LYS A 288 19.81 19.83 24.41
C LYS A 288 20.30 18.96 23.25
N ARG A 289 21.58 19.10 22.86
CA ARG A 289 22.18 18.27 21.81
C ARG A 289 22.31 16.81 22.21
N ALA A 290 22.52 16.52 23.50
CA ALA A 290 22.54 15.17 24.02
C ALA A 290 21.16 14.51 23.96
N ASP A 291 20.10 15.26 24.32
CA ASP A 291 18.72 14.81 24.20
C ASP A 291 18.36 14.52 22.73
N ASP A 292 18.67 15.45 21.81
CA ASP A 292 18.48 15.25 20.36
C ASP A 292 19.19 13.97 19.84
N ASN A 293 20.33 13.62 20.42
CA ASN A 293 21.07 12.41 20.05
C ASN A 293 20.41 11.13 20.58
N GLU A 294 19.78 11.16 21.75
CA GLU A 294 18.98 10.04 22.25
C GLU A 294 17.70 9.86 21.43
N ASP A 295 17.04 10.94 21.04
CA ASP A 295 15.86 10.90 20.16
C ASP A 295 16.20 10.22 18.81
N VAL A 296 17.29 10.65 18.16
CA VAL A 296 17.74 10.04 16.90
C VAL A 296 18.14 8.57 17.09
N LYS A 297 18.69 8.18 18.25
CA LYS A 297 18.97 6.76 18.54
C LYS A 297 17.69 5.94 18.68
N ALA A 298 16.68 6.48 19.37
CA ALA A 298 15.40 5.81 19.52
C ALA A 298 14.70 5.62 18.16
N GLU A 299 14.75 6.63 17.29
CA GLU A 299 14.24 6.51 15.91
C GLU A 299 15.01 5.45 15.11
N ILE A 300 16.34 5.39 15.21
CA ILE A 300 17.15 4.35 14.55
C ILE A 300 16.73 2.95 15.02
N GLU A 301 16.55 2.76 16.32
CA GLU A 301 16.11 1.49 16.90
C GLU A 301 14.72 1.09 16.40
N ALA A 302 13.78 2.05 16.33
CA ALA A 302 12.45 1.80 15.78
C ALA A 302 12.50 1.35 14.31
N ILE A 303 13.37 1.95 13.50
CA ILE A 303 13.58 1.55 12.09
C ILE A 303 14.13 0.11 12.02
N PHE A 304 15.06 -0.27 12.89
CA PHE A 304 15.60 -1.64 12.93
C PHE A 304 14.52 -2.67 13.30
N GLN A 305 13.65 -2.34 14.25
CA GLN A 305 12.51 -3.21 14.61
C GLN A 305 11.55 -3.39 13.43
N GLU A 306 11.24 -2.31 12.71
CA GLU A 306 10.40 -2.38 11.51
C GLU A 306 11.04 -3.19 10.38
N LEU A 307 12.34 -3.02 10.14
CA LEU A 307 13.10 -3.82 9.16
C LEU A 307 13.07 -5.31 9.52
N THR A 308 13.28 -5.64 10.80
CA THR A 308 13.24 -7.03 11.27
C THR A 308 11.85 -7.64 11.08
N TRP A 309 10.79 -6.88 11.39
CA TRP A 309 9.41 -7.31 11.16
C TRP A 309 9.13 -7.52 9.67
N LEU A 310 9.55 -6.60 8.80
CA LEU A 310 9.40 -6.74 7.35
C LEU A 310 10.10 -7.98 6.82
N GLN A 311 11.31 -8.26 7.32
CA GLN A 311 12.07 -9.44 6.92
C GLN A 311 11.36 -10.75 7.30
N ASP A 312 10.71 -10.80 8.47
CA ASP A 312 9.88 -11.93 8.90
C ASP A 312 8.63 -12.09 8.02
N VAL A 313 7.93 -10.99 7.73
CA VAL A 313 6.77 -10.98 6.81
C VAL A 313 7.17 -11.49 5.42
N LYS A 314 8.26 -10.97 4.87
CA LYS A 314 8.79 -11.40 3.58
C LYS A 314 9.17 -12.87 3.57
N SER A 315 9.84 -13.34 4.62
CA SER A 315 10.20 -14.76 4.76
C SER A 315 8.96 -15.66 4.79
N LYS A 316 7.92 -15.27 5.53
CA LYS A 316 6.64 -15.99 5.57
C LYS A 316 5.97 -16.01 4.19
N LEU A 317 5.94 -14.89 3.49
CA LEU A 317 5.35 -14.81 2.15
C LEU A 317 6.08 -15.70 1.14
N GLN A 318 7.41 -15.72 1.19
CA GLN A 318 8.23 -16.55 0.30
C GLN A 318 8.10 -18.05 0.60
N MET A 319 7.86 -18.42 1.85
CA MET A 319 7.65 -19.82 2.25
C MET A 319 6.19 -20.29 2.08
N ASN A 320 5.22 -19.39 2.24
CA ASN A 320 3.80 -19.70 2.16
C ASN A 320 3.29 -19.58 0.71
N LEU A 321 3.47 -20.65 -0.05
CA LEU A 321 3.01 -20.73 -1.43
C LEU A 321 1.49 -20.89 -1.49
N THR A 322 0.86 -20.11 -2.38
CA THR A 322 -0.56 -20.28 -2.69
C THR A 322 -0.75 -21.52 -3.56
N VAL A 323 -1.56 -22.46 -3.09
CA VAL A 323 -1.90 -23.70 -3.82
C VAL A 323 -3.39 -23.70 -4.13
N GLN A 324 -3.73 -23.91 -5.40
CA GLN A 324 -5.11 -24.01 -5.85
C GLN A 324 -5.59 -25.46 -5.82
N PHE A 325 -6.72 -25.70 -5.17
CA PHE A 325 -7.38 -27.00 -5.14
C PHE A 325 -8.68 -26.96 -5.94
N LEU A 326 -8.95 -28.05 -6.66
CA LEU A 326 -10.23 -28.27 -7.31
C LEU A 326 -11.08 -29.21 -6.45
N LEU A 327 -12.14 -28.67 -5.86
CA LEU A 327 -13.08 -29.43 -5.04
C LEU A 327 -14.40 -29.59 -5.78
N LYS A 328 -15.04 -30.75 -5.61
CA LYS A 328 -16.38 -31.01 -6.16
C LYS A 328 -17.45 -30.43 -5.25
N GLN A 329 -18.62 -30.13 -5.83
CA GLN A 329 -19.81 -29.78 -5.07
C GLN A 329 -20.13 -30.89 -4.05
N GLY A 330 -20.33 -30.52 -2.79
CA GLY A 330 -20.48 -31.45 -1.66
C GLY A 330 -19.20 -31.75 -0.87
N GLN A 331 -18.03 -31.30 -1.33
CA GLN A 331 -16.79 -31.28 -0.54
C GLN A 331 -16.54 -29.91 0.12
N VAL A 332 -17.35 -28.92 -0.24
CA VAL A 332 -17.36 -27.57 0.34
C VAL A 332 -18.66 -27.45 1.12
N GLU A 333 -18.56 -27.29 2.43
CA GLU A 333 -19.70 -27.20 3.36
C GLU A 333 -20.11 -25.75 3.67
N LEU A 334 -19.52 -24.78 2.96
CA LEU A 334 -19.83 -23.36 3.10
C LEU A 334 -21.05 -22.98 2.26
N GLU A 335 -21.85 -22.04 2.74
CA GLU A 335 -22.99 -21.51 1.99
C GLU A 335 -22.50 -20.80 0.72
N ALA A 336 -23.08 -21.17 -0.42
CA ALA A 336 -22.72 -20.57 -1.71
C ALA A 336 -23.38 -19.20 -1.85
N THR A 337 -22.61 -18.12 -1.65
CA THR A 337 -22.96 -16.78 -2.11
C THR A 337 -22.63 -16.63 -3.62
N GLU A 338 -23.17 -15.58 -4.27
CA GLU A 338 -22.89 -15.29 -5.70
C GLU A 338 -21.39 -15.19 -6.01
N ILE A 339 -20.61 -14.70 -5.03
CA ILE A 339 -19.15 -14.78 -4.98
C ILE A 339 -18.81 -15.46 -3.66
N PRO A 340 -18.35 -16.71 -3.65
CA PRO A 340 -18.04 -17.41 -2.41
C PRO A 340 -16.74 -16.86 -1.80
N ASP A 341 -16.83 -16.40 -0.54
CA ASP A 341 -15.68 -16.00 0.27
C ASP A 341 -15.17 -17.20 1.07
N TYR A 342 -13.90 -17.53 0.86
CA TYR A 342 -13.23 -18.67 1.51
C TYR A 342 -12.14 -18.21 2.49
N THR A 343 -12.11 -16.94 2.87
CA THR A 343 -11.03 -16.38 3.72
C THR A 343 -10.95 -17.10 5.08
N ASP A 344 -12.09 -17.47 5.65
CA ASP A 344 -12.18 -18.21 6.93
C ASP A 344 -12.30 -19.74 6.74
N ALA A 345 -12.11 -20.23 5.51
CA ALA A 345 -12.24 -21.65 5.21
C ALA A 345 -11.02 -22.44 5.71
N ILE A 346 -11.29 -23.60 6.32
CA ILE A 346 -10.26 -24.51 6.82
C ILE A 346 -10.32 -25.81 6.03
N LEU A 347 -9.18 -26.26 5.52
CA LEU A 347 -9.08 -27.56 4.87
C LEU A 347 -8.92 -28.66 5.94
N ILE A 348 -9.96 -29.49 6.11
CA ILE A 348 -9.99 -30.57 7.09
C ILE A 348 -9.90 -31.92 6.37
N ASN A 349 -9.12 -32.86 6.93
CA ASN A 349 -9.08 -34.22 6.42
C ASN A 349 -10.39 -34.94 6.73
N LYS A 350 -11.04 -35.49 5.69
CA LYS A 350 -12.29 -36.26 5.79
C LYS A 350 -12.27 -37.36 6.86
N ALA A 351 -11.12 -38.02 7.07
CA ALA A 351 -10.99 -39.09 8.06
C ALA A 351 -11.31 -38.61 9.48
N ILE A 352 -10.96 -37.37 9.82
CA ILE A 352 -11.23 -36.76 11.14
C ILE A 352 -12.74 -36.58 11.32
N ILE A 353 -13.45 -36.15 10.27
CA ILE A 353 -14.90 -35.97 10.30
C ILE A 353 -15.61 -37.33 10.40
N GLU A 354 -15.17 -38.34 9.67
CA GLU A 354 -15.72 -39.69 9.73
C GLU A 354 -15.52 -40.33 11.11
N GLU A 355 -14.36 -40.15 11.73
CA GLU A 355 -14.07 -40.62 13.10
C GLU A 355 -14.97 -39.93 14.13
N LEU A 356 -15.11 -38.60 14.05
CA LEU A 356 -16.04 -37.84 14.91
C LEU A 356 -17.49 -38.29 14.73
N ASN A 357 -17.94 -38.46 13.49
CA ASN A 357 -19.30 -38.93 13.21
C ASN A 357 -19.55 -40.37 13.67
N SER A 358 -18.51 -41.20 13.77
CA SER A 358 -18.62 -42.58 14.29
C SER A 358 -18.65 -42.68 15.81
N SER A 359 -18.23 -41.61 16.51
CA SER A 359 -18.18 -41.52 17.97
C SER A 359 -19.38 -40.79 18.59
N ILE A 360 -20.27 -40.26 17.76
CA ILE A 360 -21.60 -39.72 18.07
C ILE A 360 -22.64 -40.81 17.77
#